data_AF-A0A947EW24-F1
#
_entry.id   AF-A0A947EW24-F1
#
_cell.length_a   1.000
_cell.length_b   1.000
_cell.length_c   1.000
_cell.angle_alpha   90.00
_cell.angle_beta   90.00
_cell.angle_gamma   90.00
#
_symmetry.space_group_name_H-M   'P 1'
#
loop_
_entity.id
_entity.type
_entity.pdbx_description
1 polymer ?
#
loop_
_entity_poly.entity_id
_entity_poly.type
_entity_poly.pdbx_seq_one_letter_code
_entity_poly.pdbx_strand_id
1 'polypeptide(L)'
;LTDAGREFLAKPVSFLMTLDHVYDEKSDSSIIKSSHSGGVADEKLLNLLKQLRKREAQKRDVPPFVVFQEPSLEDKALKYPISMTELVNIHGVGDGKARKYGKPFVDLIADYVDENDITRPDDLVVKSTGANSALKLYIIQNIDRKLPLDDIASSKGLELGDLVKEMEQIVFSGTRLNLQYWIDEILDEDQQEEIHDYFLEAETDNIETALEEFEGEYEDEELRLYRLKFMSEVAN
;
A
#
# COMPACT_ATOMS: atom_id res chain seq x y z
N LEU A 1 -50.48 -24.34 16.03
CA LEU A 1 -49.25 -24.97 16.57
C LEU A 1 -48.88 -26.13 15.67
N THR A 2 -47.65 -26.15 15.15
CA THR A 2 -47.12 -27.30 14.42
C THR A 2 -46.89 -28.46 15.39
N ASP A 3 -46.83 -29.68 14.87
CA ASP A 3 -46.65 -30.87 15.70
C ASP A 3 -45.31 -30.84 16.45
N ALA A 4 -44.25 -30.34 15.82
CA ALA A 4 -42.97 -30.04 16.46
C ALA A 4 -43.08 -29.04 17.62
N GLY A 5 -43.98 -28.06 17.54
CA GLY A 5 -44.22 -27.09 18.61
C GLY A 5 -44.95 -27.68 19.82
N ARG A 6 -45.79 -28.70 19.62
CA ARG A 6 -46.46 -29.42 20.73
C ARG A 6 -45.50 -30.35 21.46
N GLU A 7 -44.59 -30.97 20.71
CA GLU A 7 -43.56 -31.85 21.27
C GLU A 7 -42.55 -31.07 22.13
N PHE A 8 -42.17 -29.86 21.70
CA PHE A 8 -41.34 -28.95 22.49
C PHE A 8 -41.99 -28.50 23.81
N LEU A 9 -43.31 -28.26 23.81
CA LEU A 9 -44.06 -27.91 25.04
C LEU A 9 -44.09 -29.05 26.06
N ALA A 10 -44.13 -30.31 25.59
CA ALA A 10 -44.14 -31.48 26.45
C ALA A 10 -42.73 -31.83 26.99
N LYS A 11 -41.68 -31.57 26.21
CA LYS A 11 -40.28 -31.77 26.60
C LYS A 11 -39.41 -30.62 26.07
N PRO A 12 -39.18 -29.57 26.86
CA PRO A 12 -38.32 -28.48 26.45
C PRO A 12 -36.87 -28.99 26.35
N VAL A 13 -36.29 -28.84 25.16
CA VAL A 13 -34.88 -29.16 24.89
C VAL A 13 -34.13 -27.87 24.61
N SER A 14 -32.93 -27.72 25.16
CA SER A 14 -32.08 -26.57 24.81
C SER A 14 -31.54 -26.76 23.40
N PHE A 15 -31.70 -25.76 22.54
CA PHE A 15 -31.03 -25.70 21.25
C PHE A 15 -30.20 -24.41 21.20
N LEU A 16 -29.09 -24.47 20.47
CA LEU A 16 -28.25 -23.31 20.23
C LEU A 16 -28.92 -22.43 19.17
N MET A 17 -29.14 -21.18 19.51
CA MET A 17 -29.65 -20.16 18.59
C MET A 17 -28.48 -19.27 18.19
N THR A 18 -28.29 -19.03 16.90
CA THR A 18 -27.32 -18.04 16.42
C THR A 18 -27.86 -16.66 16.75
N LEU A 19 -27.03 -15.82 17.39
CA LEU A 19 -27.35 -14.40 17.58
C LEU A 19 -27.52 -13.73 16.22
N ASP A 20 -28.67 -13.09 16.04
CA ASP A 20 -28.95 -12.28 14.86
C ASP A 20 -27.91 -11.15 14.77
N HIS A 21 -27.18 -11.08 13.67
CA HIS A 21 -26.24 -10.00 13.42
C HIS A 21 -27.02 -8.81 12.88
N VAL A 22 -27.14 -7.75 13.69
CA VAL A 22 -27.53 -6.44 13.17
C VAL A 22 -26.30 -5.87 12.46
N TYR A 23 -26.31 -5.89 11.14
CA TYR A 23 -25.30 -5.19 10.33
C TYR A 23 -25.60 -3.69 10.42
N ASP A 24 -24.81 -2.99 11.24
CA ASP A 24 -24.68 -1.53 11.16
C ASP A 24 -23.65 -1.23 10.06
N GLU A 25 -23.99 -0.44 9.04
CA GLU A 25 -23.17 -0.19 7.83
C GLU A 25 -21.94 0.72 8.10
N LYS A 26 -21.35 0.68 9.29
CA LYS A 26 -20.09 1.37 9.58
C LYS A 26 -19.15 0.46 10.36
N SER A 27 -17.97 0.31 9.77
CA SER A 27 -16.75 -0.33 10.29
C SER A 27 -16.70 -1.86 10.31
N ASP A 28 -15.52 -2.33 9.89
CA ASP A 28 -14.91 -3.63 10.16
C ASP A 28 -15.26 -4.82 9.23
N SER A 29 -14.58 -4.83 8.07
CA SER A 29 -14.34 -6.04 7.29
C SER A 29 -13.39 -6.99 8.06
N SER A 30 -13.95 -7.69 9.03
CA SER A 30 -13.26 -8.69 9.83
C SER A 30 -13.00 -9.97 9.03
N ILE A 31 -11.72 -10.24 8.82
CA ILE A 31 -11.04 -11.44 9.35
C ILE A 31 -11.80 -12.76 9.09
N ILE A 32 -11.41 -13.41 8.00
CA ILE A 32 -11.60 -14.85 7.80
C ILE A 32 -10.78 -15.56 8.87
N LYS A 33 -11.48 -16.15 9.86
CA LYS A 33 -10.89 -17.06 10.85
C LYS A 33 -10.55 -18.39 10.18
N SER A 34 -9.31 -18.53 9.73
CA SER A 34 -8.66 -19.83 9.61
C SER A 34 -7.75 -20.04 10.83
N SER A 35 -8.03 -21.12 11.52
CA SER A 35 -7.35 -21.58 12.73
C SER A 35 -5.91 -22.05 12.43
N HIS A 36 -4.96 -21.56 13.26
CA HIS A 36 -3.57 -21.99 13.45
C HIS A 36 -2.48 -21.47 12.48
N SER A 37 -2.23 -20.16 12.50
CA SER A 37 -0.92 -19.55 12.77
C SER A 37 -1.14 -18.03 12.83
N GLY A 38 -0.55 -17.36 13.81
CA GLY A 38 -0.99 -16.06 14.31
C GLY A 38 -0.96 -14.93 13.27
N GLY A 39 -2.04 -14.14 13.25
CA GLY A 39 -2.07 -12.78 12.71
C GLY A 39 -1.26 -11.79 13.56
N VAL A 40 -0.07 -12.20 13.99
CA VAL A 40 0.97 -11.35 14.55
C VAL A 40 2.11 -11.54 13.59
N ALA A 41 2.50 -10.49 12.86
CA ALA A 41 3.69 -10.52 12.01
C ALA A 41 4.82 -11.20 12.80
N ASP A 42 5.51 -12.17 12.20
CA ASP A 42 6.55 -12.93 12.91
C ASP A 42 7.58 -11.95 13.48
N GLU A 43 7.55 -11.76 14.80
CA GLU A 43 8.35 -10.74 15.47
C GLU A 43 9.86 -11.01 15.31
N LYS A 44 10.25 -12.27 15.16
CA LYS A 44 11.65 -12.64 14.91
C LYS A 44 12.06 -12.23 13.51
N LEU A 45 11.26 -12.59 12.51
CA LEU A 45 11.53 -12.19 11.13
C LEU A 45 11.49 -10.66 10.97
N LEU A 46 10.53 -9.98 11.59
CA LEU A 46 10.43 -8.53 11.58
C LEU A 46 11.68 -7.86 12.18
N ASN A 47 12.21 -8.39 13.28
CA ASN A 47 13.44 -7.87 13.89
C ASN A 47 14.67 -8.09 12.97
N LEU A 48 14.78 -9.26 12.35
CA LEU A 48 15.82 -9.54 11.35
C LEU A 48 15.73 -8.59 10.16
N LEU A 49 14.52 -8.34 9.65
CA LEU A 49 14.25 -7.40 8.56
C LEU A 49 14.57 -5.95 8.95
N LYS A 50 14.26 -5.53 10.18
CA LYS A 50 14.62 -4.20 10.72
C LYS A 50 16.14 -4.01 10.82
N GLN A 51 16.86 -5.05 11.25
CA GLN A 51 18.32 -5.03 11.30
C GLN A 51 18.93 -4.99 9.89
N LEU A 52 18.38 -5.76 8.96
CA LEU A 52 18.82 -5.77 7.57
C LEU A 52 18.58 -4.40 6.90
N ARG A 53 17.41 -3.78 7.14
CA ARG A 53 17.10 -2.42 6.70
C ARG A 53 18.15 -1.43 7.18
N LYS A 54 18.49 -1.45 8.47
CA LYS A 54 19.51 -0.55 9.04
C LYS A 54 20.89 -0.78 8.41
N ARG A 55 21.27 -2.03 8.15
CA ARG A 55 22.55 -2.39 7.54
C ARG A 55 22.62 -1.95 6.07
N GLU A 56 21.58 -2.19 5.30
CA GLU A 56 21.51 -1.82 3.88
C GLU A 56 21.41 -0.30 3.68
N ALA A 57 20.75 0.38 4.62
CA ALA A 57 20.69 1.84 4.71
C ALA A 57 22.07 2.45 4.99
N GLN A 58 22.78 1.97 6.03
CA GLN A 58 24.14 2.41 6.35
C GLN A 58 25.14 2.16 5.22
N LYS A 59 25.02 1.03 4.51
CA LYS A 59 25.92 0.68 3.41
C LYS A 59 25.82 1.64 2.22
N ARG A 60 24.66 2.28 2.05
CA ARG A 60 24.36 3.18 0.93
C ARG A 60 24.19 4.63 1.35
N ASP A 61 24.46 4.94 2.61
CA ASP A 61 24.35 6.28 3.18
C ASP A 61 22.95 6.92 2.99
N VAL A 62 21.90 6.12 3.13
CA VAL A 62 20.50 6.56 3.01
C VAL A 62 19.73 6.27 4.30
N PRO A 63 18.68 7.04 4.64
CA PRO A 63 17.83 6.76 5.79
C PRO A 63 17.14 5.38 5.70
N PRO A 64 16.86 4.68 6.83
CA PRO A 64 16.28 3.34 6.81
C PRO A 64 14.93 3.23 6.10
N PHE A 65 14.05 4.23 6.23
CA PHE A 65 12.72 4.22 5.63
C PHE A 65 12.75 4.29 4.09
N VAL A 66 13.81 4.83 3.51
CA VAL A 66 14.03 4.89 2.05
C VAL A 66 14.22 3.49 1.46
N VAL A 67 14.80 2.57 2.24
CA VAL A 67 14.98 1.17 1.82
C VAL A 67 13.63 0.46 1.82
N PHE A 68 12.95 0.42 2.98
CA PHE A 68 11.59 -0.09 3.13
C PHE A 68 10.90 0.57 4.33
N GLN A 69 9.64 0.98 4.15
CA GLN A 69 8.80 1.51 5.24
C GLN A 69 8.37 0.39 6.21
N GLU A 70 7.98 0.78 7.43
CA GLU A 70 7.50 -0.14 8.48
C GLU A 70 6.38 -1.09 7.98
N PRO A 71 5.32 -0.61 7.29
CA PRO A 71 4.24 -1.49 6.81
C PRO A 71 4.73 -2.52 5.79
N SER A 72 5.77 -2.18 5.02
CA SER A 72 6.38 -3.09 4.06
C SER A 72 7.14 -4.22 4.75
N LEU A 73 7.79 -3.94 5.89
CA LEU A 73 8.47 -4.98 6.66
C LEU A 73 7.48 -5.92 7.34
N GLU A 74 6.38 -5.38 7.86
CA GLU A 74 5.29 -6.17 8.45
C GLU A 74 4.62 -7.07 7.40
N ASP A 75 4.33 -6.54 6.21
CA ASP A 75 3.73 -7.31 5.12
C ASP A 75 4.69 -8.41 4.61
N LYS A 76 6.01 -8.17 4.60
CA LYS A 76 7.02 -9.22 4.33
C LYS A 76 7.02 -10.31 5.40
N ALA A 77 6.92 -9.92 6.67
CA ALA A 77 6.88 -10.87 7.79
C ALA A 77 5.58 -11.69 7.85
N LEU A 78 4.54 -11.27 7.11
CA LEU A 78 3.27 -11.96 7.01
C LEU A 78 3.18 -12.87 5.77
N LYS A 79 3.68 -12.40 4.62
CA LYS A 79 3.59 -13.11 3.33
C LYS A 79 4.82 -13.95 2.97
N TYR A 80 5.94 -13.73 3.66
CA TYR A 80 7.22 -14.44 3.44
C TYR A 80 7.64 -14.49 1.96
N PRO A 81 7.84 -13.36 1.27
CA PRO A 81 8.25 -13.36 -0.13
C PRO A 81 9.66 -13.96 -0.29
N ILE A 82 9.78 -15.06 -1.05
CA ILE A 82 11.06 -15.75 -1.32
C ILE A 82 11.54 -15.53 -2.76
N SER A 83 10.76 -14.81 -3.56
CA SER A 83 11.13 -14.44 -4.92
C SER A 83 11.02 -12.94 -5.12
N MET A 84 11.82 -12.42 -6.06
CA MET A 84 11.77 -10.99 -6.42
C MET A 84 10.38 -10.60 -6.94
N THR A 85 9.69 -11.51 -7.63
CA THR A 85 8.32 -11.32 -8.12
C THR A 85 7.31 -11.19 -6.99
N GLU A 86 7.42 -11.99 -5.94
CA GLU A 86 6.57 -11.87 -4.76
C GLU A 86 6.91 -10.62 -3.95
N LEU A 87 8.19 -10.25 -3.90
CA LEU A 87 8.64 -9.07 -3.20
C LEU A 87 8.03 -7.80 -3.80
N VAL A 88 7.84 -7.73 -5.12
CA VAL A 88 7.18 -6.61 -5.82
C VAL A 88 5.67 -6.54 -5.50
N ASN A 89 5.05 -7.66 -5.14
CA ASN A 89 3.64 -7.70 -4.73
C ASN A 89 3.41 -7.30 -3.26
N ILE A 90 4.48 -7.03 -2.51
CA ILE A 90 4.38 -6.53 -1.13
C ILE A 90 4.03 -5.04 -1.14
N HIS A 91 3.17 -4.65 -0.20
CA HIS A 91 2.82 -3.24 -0.01
C HIS A 91 4.06 -2.37 0.23
N GLY A 92 4.21 -1.28 -0.54
CA GLY A 92 5.34 -0.35 -0.44
C GLY A 92 6.65 -0.77 -1.13
N VAL A 93 6.64 -1.88 -1.90
CA VAL A 93 7.80 -2.38 -2.65
C VAL A 93 7.59 -2.28 -4.16
N GLY A 94 8.05 -1.19 -4.77
CA GLY A 94 8.10 -1.09 -6.23
C GLY A 94 9.26 -1.88 -6.84
N ASP A 95 9.20 -2.11 -8.15
CA ASP A 95 10.25 -2.77 -8.95
C ASP A 95 11.64 -2.15 -8.74
N GLY A 96 11.72 -0.83 -8.60
CA GLY A 96 12.97 -0.10 -8.36
C GLY A 96 13.61 -0.48 -7.02
N LYS A 97 12.84 -0.46 -5.93
CA LYS A 97 13.31 -0.85 -4.59
C LYS A 97 13.60 -2.34 -4.52
N ALA A 98 12.75 -3.17 -5.14
CA ALA A 98 12.98 -4.59 -5.25
C ALA A 98 14.33 -4.88 -5.94
N ARG A 99 14.62 -4.23 -7.07
CA ARG A 99 15.90 -4.41 -7.78
C ARG A 99 17.10 -3.88 -7.00
N LYS A 100 16.99 -2.70 -6.37
CA LYS A 100 18.11 -2.05 -5.67
C LYS A 100 18.42 -2.67 -4.30
N TYR A 101 17.39 -3.05 -3.55
CA TYR A 101 17.49 -3.47 -2.15
C TYR A 101 16.88 -4.84 -1.88
N GLY A 102 16.03 -5.37 -2.76
CA GLY A 102 15.22 -6.55 -2.47
C GLY A 102 15.98 -7.87 -2.39
N LYS A 103 17.08 -8.03 -3.14
CA LYS A 103 17.85 -9.28 -3.16
C LYS A 103 18.28 -9.79 -1.76
N PRO A 104 18.98 -8.99 -0.92
CA PRO A 104 19.35 -9.44 0.42
C PRO A 104 18.14 -9.72 1.34
N PHE A 105 16.99 -9.09 1.09
CA PHE A 105 15.77 -9.34 1.89
C PHE A 105 15.11 -10.65 1.47
N VAL A 106 15.03 -10.92 0.17
CA VAL A 106 14.53 -12.20 -0.36
C VAL A 106 15.39 -13.35 0.11
N ASP A 107 16.72 -13.21 0.05
CA ASP A 107 17.65 -14.24 0.51
C ASP A 107 17.46 -14.52 2.01
N LEU A 108 17.36 -13.47 2.85
CA LEU A 108 17.12 -13.63 4.30
C LEU A 108 15.77 -14.29 4.60
N ILE A 109 14.71 -13.93 3.87
CA ILE A 109 13.38 -14.52 4.07
C ILE A 109 13.37 -15.97 3.61
N ALA A 110 14.05 -16.29 2.50
CA ALA A 110 14.18 -17.65 1.99
C ALA A 110 14.94 -18.55 2.99
N ASP A 111 16.07 -18.09 3.51
CA ASP A 111 16.84 -18.81 4.54
C ASP A 111 15.99 -19.01 5.81
N TYR A 112 15.25 -17.98 6.24
CA TYR A 112 14.39 -18.07 7.42
C TYR A 112 13.24 -19.07 7.23
N VAL A 113 12.63 -19.12 6.05
CA VAL A 113 11.55 -20.06 5.70
C VAL A 113 12.07 -21.50 5.67
N ASP A 114 13.27 -21.73 5.13
CA ASP A 114 13.90 -23.06 5.05
C ASP A 114 14.35 -23.57 6.43
N GLU A 115 14.97 -22.71 7.24
CA GLU A 115 15.42 -23.07 8.60
C GLU A 115 14.27 -23.36 9.57
N ASN A 116 13.11 -22.73 9.37
CA ASN A 116 11.96 -22.85 10.28
C ASN A 116 10.79 -23.67 9.69
N ASP A 117 10.97 -24.27 8.50
CA ASP A 117 9.98 -25.10 7.79
C ASP A 117 8.59 -24.43 7.73
N ILE A 118 8.55 -23.17 7.26
CA ILE A 118 7.35 -22.32 7.30
C ILE A 118 6.47 -22.57 6.06
N THR A 119 5.24 -23.03 6.27
CA THR A 119 4.21 -23.13 5.22
C THR A 119 3.67 -21.75 4.82
N ARG A 120 3.79 -21.39 3.54
CA ARG A 120 3.49 -20.04 3.03
C ARG A 120 2.06 -19.89 2.47
N PRO A 121 1.40 -18.72 2.64
CA PRO A 121 0.04 -18.48 2.15
C PRO A 121 -0.08 -18.31 0.62
N ASP A 122 0.97 -17.86 -0.07
CA ASP A 122 0.96 -17.62 -1.53
C ASP A 122 1.01 -18.90 -2.38
N ASP A 123 1.27 -20.06 -1.77
CA ASP A 123 1.20 -21.37 -2.44
C ASP A 123 -0.25 -21.74 -2.86
N LEU A 124 -1.25 -20.96 -2.41
CA LEU A 124 -2.68 -21.16 -2.68
C LEU A 124 -3.31 -20.15 -3.66
N VAL A 125 -2.66 -19.02 -4.00
CA VAL A 125 -3.33 -17.88 -4.68
C VAL A 125 -2.75 -17.60 -6.08
N VAL A 126 -2.97 -18.52 -7.01
CA VAL A 126 -2.88 -18.21 -8.45
C VAL A 126 -4.27 -17.83 -8.95
N LYS A 127 -4.58 -16.51 -9.02
CA LYS A 127 -5.51 -15.80 -9.94
C LYS A 127 -6.28 -14.66 -9.26
N SER A 128 -5.86 -13.41 -9.47
CA SER A 128 -6.77 -12.24 -9.59
C SER A 128 -6.04 -10.99 -10.09
N THR A 129 -5.82 -10.89 -11.40
CA THR A 129 -5.41 -9.63 -12.06
C THR A 129 -6.11 -9.57 -13.42
N GLY A 130 -7.00 -8.60 -13.61
CA GLY A 130 -7.73 -8.43 -14.87
C GLY A 130 -8.37 -7.06 -15.05
N ALA A 131 -9.06 -6.53 -14.04
CA ALA A 131 -9.78 -5.25 -14.16
C ALA A 131 -8.90 -4.01 -13.83
N ASN A 132 -8.08 -4.07 -12.78
CA ASN A 132 -7.30 -2.90 -12.30
C ASN A 132 -6.11 -2.52 -13.20
N SER A 133 -5.62 -3.43 -14.05
CA SER A 133 -4.49 -3.11 -14.95
C SER A 133 -4.89 -2.21 -16.13
N ALA A 134 -6.16 -2.22 -16.55
CA ALA A 134 -6.61 -1.45 -17.71
C ALA A 134 -6.70 0.07 -17.40
N LEU A 135 -7.18 0.43 -16.20
CA LEU A 135 -7.24 1.82 -15.76
C LEU A 135 -5.84 2.39 -15.53
N LYS A 136 -4.94 1.63 -14.89
CA LYS A 136 -3.54 2.03 -14.69
C LYS A 136 -2.82 2.28 -16.01
N LEU A 137 -2.96 1.38 -16.98
CA LEU A 137 -2.38 1.57 -18.31
C LEU A 137 -2.93 2.82 -19.01
N TYR A 138 -4.24 3.07 -18.87
CA TYR A 138 -4.87 4.27 -19.41
C TYR A 138 -4.28 5.55 -18.78
N ILE A 139 -4.16 5.61 -17.45
CA ILE A 139 -3.60 6.77 -16.74
C ILE A 139 -2.16 7.03 -17.20
N ILE A 140 -1.30 6.00 -17.16
CA ILE A 140 0.12 6.09 -17.57
C ILE A 140 0.25 6.63 -19.00
N GLN A 141 -0.50 6.05 -19.95
CA GLN A 141 -0.42 6.45 -21.36
C GLN A 141 -0.86 7.91 -21.61
N ASN A 142 -1.84 8.42 -20.88
CA ASN A 142 -2.32 9.78 -21.09
C ASN A 142 -1.45 10.82 -20.38
N ILE A 143 -0.87 10.48 -19.24
CA ILE A 143 0.16 11.29 -18.58
C ILE A 143 1.42 11.37 -19.46
N ASP A 144 1.86 10.27 -20.06
CA ASP A 144 2.99 10.27 -21.00
C ASP A 144 2.74 11.16 -22.23
N ARG A 145 1.47 11.29 -22.64
CA ARG A 145 1.02 12.18 -23.71
C ARG A 145 0.76 13.61 -23.24
N LYS A 146 0.98 13.90 -21.96
CA LYS A 146 0.80 15.20 -21.30
C LYS A 146 -0.62 15.76 -21.46
N LEU A 147 -1.64 14.91 -21.35
CA LEU A 147 -3.02 15.38 -21.31
C LEU A 147 -3.31 16.04 -19.95
N PRO A 148 -4.15 17.09 -19.90
CA PRO A 148 -4.64 17.67 -18.65
C PRO A 148 -5.24 16.60 -17.73
N LEU A 149 -4.97 16.67 -16.43
CA LEU A 149 -5.44 15.65 -15.49
C LEU A 149 -6.98 15.62 -15.40
N ASP A 150 -7.62 16.79 -15.51
CA ASP A 150 -9.08 16.91 -15.55
C ASP A 150 -9.72 16.15 -16.72
N ASP A 151 -9.08 16.17 -17.89
CA ASP A 151 -9.53 15.46 -19.09
C ASP A 151 -9.37 13.94 -18.90
N ILE A 152 -8.27 13.52 -18.29
CA ILE A 152 -8.01 12.10 -17.97
C ILE A 152 -9.08 11.59 -17.00
N ALA A 153 -9.37 12.33 -15.93
CA ALA A 153 -10.38 11.99 -14.93
C ALA A 153 -11.78 11.90 -15.57
N SER A 154 -12.19 12.96 -16.28
CA SER A 154 -13.50 13.08 -16.92
C SER A 154 -13.77 11.97 -17.94
N SER A 155 -12.76 11.56 -18.71
CA SER A 155 -12.89 10.49 -19.71
C SER A 155 -13.27 9.12 -19.11
N LYS A 156 -13.01 8.92 -17.81
CA LYS A 156 -13.33 7.72 -17.04
C LYS A 156 -14.45 7.95 -16.04
N GLY A 157 -15.05 9.14 -16.02
CA GLY A 157 -16.07 9.52 -15.05
C GLY A 157 -15.54 9.52 -13.61
N LEU A 158 -14.26 9.84 -13.44
CA LEU A 158 -13.61 9.99 -12.13
C LEU A 158 -13.56 11.45 -11.73
N GLU A 159 -13.62 11.72 -10.43
CA GLU A 159 -13.23 13.02 -9.87
C GLU A 159 -11.70 13.13 -9.83
N LEU A 160 -11.17 14.36 -9.82
CA LEU A 160 -9.72 14.60 -9.82
C LEU A 160 -9.04 13.93 -8.62
N GLY A 161 -9.60 14.07 -7.42
CA GLY A 161 -9.10 13.40 -6.22
C GLY A 161 -9.05 11.87 -6.32
N ASP A 162 -9.97 11.23 -7.06
CA ASP A 162 -9.94 9.79 -7.29
C ASP A 162 -8.89 9.38 -8.33
N LEU A 163 -8.68 10.22 -9.36
CA LEU A 163 -7.56 10.06 -10.28
C LEU A 163 -6.22 10.18 -9.52
N VAL A 164 -6.09 11.17 -8.63
CA VAL A 164 -4.89 11.35 -7.80
C VAL A 164 -4.62 10.11 -6.95
N LYS A 165 -5.62 9.53 -6.29
CA LYS A 165 -5.46 8.26 -5.54
C LYS A 165 -4.99 7.11 -6.42
N GLU A 166 -5.53 6.98 -7.64
CA GLU A 166 -5.06 5.95 -8.57
C GLU A 166 -3.62 6.22 -9.04
N MET A 167 -3.25 7.49 -9.25
CA MET A 167 -1.88 7.90 -9.56
C MET A 167 -0.93 7.64 -8.39
N GLU A 168 -1.36 7.86 -7.14
CA GLU A 168 -0.60 7.51 -5.93
C GLU A 168 -0.29 6.02 -5.93
N GLN A 169 -1.29 5.17 -6.18
CA GLN A 169 -1.06 3.73 -6.29
C GLN A 169 -0.08 3.37 -7.41
N ILE A 170 -0.13 4.06 -8.54
CA ILE A 170 0.79 3.85 -9.66
C ILE A 170 2.23 4.26 -9.27
N VAL A 171 2.40 5.42 -8.65
CA VAL A 171 3.72 5.90 -8.18
C VAL A 171 4.26 5.02 -7.06
N PHE A 172 3.42 4.59 -6.11
CA PHE A 172 3.79 3.68 -5.03
C PHE A 172 4.09 2.26 -5.52
N SER A 173 3.51 1.84 -6.66
CA SER A 173 3.92 0.61 -7.35
C SER A 173 5.28 0.72 -8.03
N GLY A 174 5.88 1.92 -8.07
CA GLY A 174 7.20 2.17 -8.63
C GLY A 174 7.22 2.59 -10.10
N THR A 175 6.05 2.92 -10.65
CA THR A 175 5.96 3.50 -12.00
C THR A 175 6.23 4.99 -11.92
N ARG A 176 7.19 5.49 -12.71
CA ARG A 176 7.44 6.92 -12.80
C ARG A 176 6.36 7.58 -13.66
N LEU A 177 5.72 8.59 -13.10
CA LEU A 177 4.83 9.51 -13.82
C LEU A 177 5.53 10.86 -13.93
N ASN A 178 5.54 11.44 -15.13
CA ASN A 178 6.06 12.79 -15.32
C ASN A 178 4.91 13.78 -15.21
N LEU A 179 4.81 14.45 -14.06
CA LEU A 179 3.73 15.40 -13.77
C LEU A 179 4.15 16.86 -13.95
N GLN A 180 5.42 17.13 -14.33
CA GLN A 180 5.96 18.48 -14.39
C GLN A 180 5.09 19.42 -15.23
N TYR A 181 4.57 18.94 -16.37
CA TYR A 181 3.72 19.74 -17.26
C TYR A 181 2.42 20.23 -16.63
N TRP A 182 1.92 19.52 -15.61
CA TRP A 182 0.71 19.92 -14.90
C TRP A 182 1.07 20.74 -13.67
N ILE A 183 2.16 20.37 -12.97
CA ILE A 183 2.68 21.15 -11.84
C ILE A 183 3.01 22.59 -12.27
N ASP A 184 3.64 22.77 -13.43
CA ASP A 184 3.98 24.09 -14.00
C ASP A 184 2.74 24.97 -14.29
N GLU A 185 1.55 24.36 -14.41
CA GLU A 185 0.30 25.10 -14.64
C GLU A 185 -0.39 25.52 -13.33
N ILE A 186 -0.17 24.76 -12.24
CA ILE A 186 -0.84 25.00 -10.94
C ILE A 186 0.05 25.69 -9.91
N LEU A 187 1.37 25.55 -10.00
CA LEU A 187 2.35 26.09 -9.04
C LEU A 187 3.47 26.83 -9.76
N ASP A 188 3.82 28.02 -9.27
CA ASP A 188 4.96 28.77 -9.79
C ASP A 188 6.31 28.22 -9.31
N GLU A 189 7.42 28.71 -9.89
CA GLU A 189 8.76 28.19 -9.56
C GLU A 189 9.14 28.37 -8.09
N ASP A 190 8.71 29.46 -7.44
CA ASP A 190 9.03 29.76 -6.04
C ASP A 190 8.27 28.79 -5.11
N GLN A 191 6.99 28.57 -5.38
CA GLN A 191 6.16 27.59 -4.67
C GLN A 191 6.68 26.16 -4.86
N GLN A 192 7.09 25.81 -6.08
CA GLN A 192 7.65 24.49 -6.36
C GLN A 192 8.97 24.26 -5.62
N GLU A 193 9.82 25.27 -5.47
CA GLU A 193 11.08 25.17 -4.72
C GLU A 193 10.81 25.02 -3.22
N GLU A 194 9.88 25.80 -2.67
CA GLU A 194 9.49 25.71 -1.25
C GLU A 194 8.94 24.32 -0.90
N ILE A 195 7.98 23.81 -1.67
CA ILE A 195 7.38 22.49 -1.43
C ILE A 195 8.43 21.38 -1.61
N HIS A 196 9.36 21.55 -2.57
CA HIS A 196 10.47 20.61 -2.76
C HIS A 196 11.35 20.50 -1.52
N ASP A 197 11.77 21.63 -0.98
CA ASP A 197 12.69 21.68 0.15
C ASP A 197 12.02 21.13 1.42
N TYR A 198 10.73 21.43 1.61
CA TYR A 198 9.93 20.79 2.66
C TYR A 198 9.98 19.26 2.57
N PHE A 199 9.64 18.68 1.41
CA PHE A 199 9.62 17.22 1.25
C PHE A 199 11.02 16.58 1.30
N LEU A 200 12.08 17.35 1.06
CA LEU A 200 13.46 16.89 1.21
C LEU A 200 13.86 16.72 2.69
N GLU A 201 13.37 17.59 3.56
CA GLU A 201 13.67 17.58 5.00
C GLU A 201 12.63 16.83 5.86
N ALA A 202 11.43 16.60 5.32
CA ALA A 202 10.33 15.96 6.04
C ALA A 202 10.67 14.53 6.54
N GLU A 203 10.29 14.23 7.79
CA GLU A 203 10.45 12.90 8.38
C GLU A 203 9.39 11.89 7.89
N THR A 204 8.27 12.39 7.36
CA THR A 204 7.09 11.62 6.94
C THR A 204 6.56 12.14 5.62
N ASP A 205 5.95 11.27 4.82
CA ASP A 205 5.25 11.65 3.60
C ASP A 205 3.74 11.88 3.84
N ASN A 206 3.30 11.95 5.10
CA ASN A 206 1.89 12.18 5.42
C ASN A 206 1.44 13.57 4.94
N ILE A 207 0.37 13.59 4.13
CA ILE A 207 -0.15 14.83 3.54
C ILE A 207 -0.82 15.76 4.57
N GLU A 208 -1.44 15.21 5.62
CA GLU A 208 -2.05 16.03 6.69
C GLU A 208 -0.97 16.80 7.44
N THR A 209 0.20 16.19 7.68
CA THR A 209 1.35 16.87 8.28
C THR A 209 1.88 18.00 7.38
N ALA A 210 1.90 17.79 6.06
CA ALA A 210 2.28 18.84 5.11
C ALA A 210 1.26 19.99 5.11
N LEU A 211 -0.03 19.68 5.09
CA LEU A 211 -1.11 20.68 5.15
C LEU A 211 -1.08 21.52 6.43
N GLU A 212 -0.74 20.90 7.57
CA GLU A 212 -0.57 21.60 8.84
C GLU A 212 0.64 22.55 8.80
N GLU A 213 1.77 22.13 8.23
CA GLU A 213 2.99 22.94 8.16
C GLU A 213 2.80 24.18 7.27
N PHE A 214 2.11 24.03 6.15
CA PHE A 214 1.85 25.13 5.23
C PHE A 214 0.64 26.01 5.63
N GLU A 215 0.00 25.73 6.77
CA GLU A 215 -1.11 26.51 7.33
C GLU A 215 -2.24 26.88 6.33
N GLY A 216 -2.46 26.04 5.30
CA GLY A 216 -3.45 26.27 4.24
C GLY A 216 -3.03 27.23 3.12
N GLU A 217 -1.73 27.50 2.96
CA GLU A 217 -1.17 28.25 1.82
C GLU A 217 -1.34 27.52 0.49
N TYR A 218 -1.45 26.18 0.54
CA TYR A 218 -1.65 25.31 -0.61
C TYR A 218 -2.94 24.50 -0.47
N GLU A 219 -3.58 24.21 -1.60
CA GLU A 219 -4.70 23.27 -1.66
C GLU A 219 -4.21 21.81 -1.47
N ASP A 220 -5.08 20.95 -0.91
CA ASP A 220 -4.76 19.52 -0.71
C ASP A 220 -4.33 18.83 -2.01
N GLU A 221 -4.96 19.19 -3.13
CA GLU A 221 -4.64 18.60 -4.43
C GLU A 221 -3.26 19.04 -4.94
N GLU A 222 -2.87 20.29 -4.72
CA GLU A 222 -1.56 20.84 -5.12
C GLU A 222 -0.42 20.12 -4.38
N LEU A 223 -0.52 20.00 -3.06
CA LEU A 223 0.47 19.31 -2.24
C LEU A 223 0.55 17.83 -2.57
N ARG A 224 -0.60 17.17 -2.83
CA ARG A 224 -0.60 15.77 -3.27
C ARG A 224 0.09 15.59 -4.60
N LEU A 225 -0.28 16.38 -5.61
CA LEU A 225 0.31 16.29 -6.94
C LEU A 225 1.82 16.55 -6.90
N TYR A 226 2.27 17.55 -6.14
CA TYR A 226 3.69 17.81 -5.95
C TYR A 226 4.39 16.64 -5.24
N ARG A 227 3.78 16.09 -4.18
CA ARG A 227 4.30 14.89 -3.50
C ARG A 227 4.43 13.70 -4.46
N LEU A 228 3.47 13.46 -5.36
CA LEU A 228 3.60 12.42 -6.39
C LEU A 228 4.79 12.68 -7.30
N LYS A 229 4.98 13.93 -7.75
CA LYS A 229 6.10 14.35 -8.58
C LYS A 229 7.43 14.11 -7.85
N PHE A 230 7.54 14.57 -6.61
CA PHE A 230 8.71 14.34 -5.74
C PHE A 230 9.02 12.85 -5.57
N MET A 231 8.01 12.03 -5.25
CA MET A 231 8.16 10.57 -5.10
C MET A 231 8.56 9.90 -6.42
N SER A 232 8.06 10.38 -7.55
CA SER A 232 8.41 9.88 -8.88
C SER A 232 9.88 10.18 -9.25
N GLU A 233 10.40 11.34 -8.84
CA GLU A 233 11.77 11.79 -9.13
C GLU A 233 12.82 11.24 -8.16
N VAL A 234 12.51 11.22 -6.86
CA VAL A 234 13.46 10.90 -5.80
C VAL A 234 13.43 9.41 -5.42
N ALA A 235 12.25 8.77 -5.39
CA ALA A 235 12.12 7.39 -4.92
C ALA A 235 12.36 6.33 -6.02
N ASN A 236 12.11 6.69 -7.29
CA ASN A 236 12.16 5.75 -8.41
C ASN A 236 13.40 5.93 -9.27
#